data_AF-A0A521T482-F1
#
_entry.id   AF-A0A521T482-F1
#
_cell.length_a   1.000
_cell.length_b   1.000
_cell.length_c   1.000
_cell.angle_alpha   90.00
_cell.angle_beta   90.00
_cell.angle_gamma   90.00
#
_symmetry.space_group_name_H-M   'P 1'
#
loop_
_entity.id
_entity.type
_entity.pdbx_description
1 polymer ?
#
loop_
_entity_poly.entity_id
_entity_poly.type
_entity_poly.pdbx_seq_one_letter_code
_entity_poly.pdbx_strand_id
1 'polypeptide(L)'
;MPSSKFLRTASWAAYLTAAATIISLISLIVFFSLIPTLGTENIFGPINDFTSIVLAFLGAFVAYALYLSVEKQSPGPAKIGVTLMLIGNLILGTIQTLFMLDIVPLSATTYTGPFGVALAGLGLILLSRAQSSLSTRLVRIMWIAATSGILVLLAGLITGWDSGLTSIFGLVYIVFNTAWLVGVGRYFAAKAG
;
A
#
# COMPACT_ATOMS: atom_id res chain seq x y z
N MET A 1 20.50 -12.47 -12.21
CA MET A 1 19.33 -12.79 -11.36
C MET A 1 19.54 -12.09 -10.03
N PRO A 2 18.49 -11.72 -9.27
CA PRO A 2 18.66 -11.14 -7.94
C PRO A 2 19.43 -12.13 -7.04
N SER A 3 20.27 -11.63 -6.13
CA SER A 3 21.01 -12.50 -5.21
C SER A 3 20.07 -13.14 -4.18
N SER A 4 20.43 -14.32 -3.66
CA SER A 4 19.64 -15.00 -2.60
C SER A 4 19.48 -14.11 -1.35
N LYS A 5 20.53 -13.36 -0.98
CA LYS A 5 20.48 -12.37 0.10
C LYS A 5 19.41 -11.29 -0.16
N PHE A 6 19.36 -10.74 -1.38
CA PHE A 6 18.39 -9.72 -1.75
C PHE A 6 16.95 -10.27 -1.73
N LEU A 7 16.71 -11.47 -2.30
CA LEU A 7 15.40 -12.10 -2.31
C LEU A 7 14.89 -12.42 -0.90
N ARG A 8 15.78 -12.85 0.00
CA ARG A 8 15.44 -13.05 1.42
C ARG A 8 15.07 -11.73 2.10
N THR A 9 15.79 -10.65 1.85
CA THR A 9 15.43 -9.32 2.37
C THR A 9 14.10 -8.85 1.81
N ALA A 10 13.83 -9.06 0.52
CA ALA A 10 12.57 -8.70 -0.11
C ALA A 10 11.38 -9.50 0.46
N SER A 11 11.60 -10.77 0.79
CA SER A 11 10.62 -11.60 1.48
C SER A 11 10.28 -11.04 2.87
N TRP A 12 11.31 -10.73 3.67
CA TRP A 12 11.13 -10.10 4.98
C TRP A 12 10.44 -8.74 4.89
N ALA A 13 10.83 -7.90 3.92
CA ALA A 13 10.18 -6.62 3.68
C ALA A 13 8.68 -6.83 3.38
N ALA A 14 8.32 -7.80 2.53
CA ALA A 14 6.92 -8.09 2.24
C ALA A 14 6.12 -8.54 3.47
N TYR A 15 6.69 -9.39 4.33
CA TYR A 15 6.04 -9.78 5.59
C TYR A 15 5.92 -8.61 6.57
N LEU A 16 6.94 -7.77 6.68
CA LEU A 16 6.92 -6.59 7.53
C LEU A 16 5.91 -5.56 7.02
N THR A 17 5.78 -5.35 5.72
CA THR A 17 4.71 -4.52 5.13
C THR A 17 3.34 -5.09 5.44
N ALA A 18 3.14 -6.41 5.33
CA ALA A 18 1.87 -7.04 5.66
C ALA A 18 1.51 -6.85 7.14
N ALA A 19 2.46 -7.07 8.04
CA ALA A 19 2.29 -6.84 9.48
C ALA A 19 1.98 -5.37 9.79
N ALA A 20 2.74 -4.45 9.21
CA ALA A 20 2.50 -3.01 9.37
C ALA A 20 1.12 -2.59 8.85
N THR A 21 0.58 -3.25 7.81
CA THR A 21 -0.75 -2.95 7.27
C THR A 21 -1.83 -3.29 8.29
N ILE A 22 -1.68 -4.45 8.93
CA ILE A 22 -2.60 -4.90 9.98
C ILE A 22 -2.51 -3.97 11.20
N ILE A 23 -1.29 -3.62 11.63
CA ILE A 23 -1.10 -2.73 12.79
C ILE A 23 -1.68 -1.35 12.50
N SER A 24 -1.47 -0.79 11.30
CA SER A 24 -2.06 0.48 10.85
C SER A 24 -3.57 0.45 10.94
N LEU A 25 -4.21 -0.61 10.42
CA LEU A 25 -5.66 -0.76 10.52
C LEU A 25 -6.14 -0.81 11.97
N ILE A 26 -5.47 -1.58 12.82
CA ILE A 26 -5.81 -1.67 14.25
C ILE A 26 -5.66 -0.30 14.91
N SER A 27 -4.54 0.40 14.68
CA SER A 27 -4.28 1.74 15.20
C SER A 27 -5.36 2.73 14.75
N LEU A 28 -5.76 2.72 13.48
CA LEU A 28 -6.83 3.57 12.96
C LEU A 28 -8.18 3.24 13.61
N ILE A 29 -8.54 1.96 13.75
CA ILE A 29 -9.79 1.54 14.41
C ILE A 29 -9.81 2.02 15.86
N VAL A 30 -8.73 1.78 16.61
CA VAL A 30 -8.60 2.20 18.01
C VAL A 30 -8.68 3.72 18.10
N PHE A 31 -7.98 4.44 17.23
CA PHE A 31 -7.98 5.90 17.18
C PHE A 31 -9.39 6.45 16.95
N PHE A 32 -10.08 6.04 15.87
CA PHE A 32 -11.44 6.50 15.59
C PHE A 32 -12.47 6.08 16.65
N SER A 33 -12.23 4.96 17.35
CA SER A 33 -13.11 4.51 18.45
C SER A 33 -12.92 5.32 19.74
N LEU A 34 -11.72 5.86 19.97
CA LEU A 34 -11.36 6.59 21.20
C LEU A 34 -11.43 8.12 21.03
N ILE A 35 -11.48 8.66 19.81
CA ILE A 35 -11.68 10.09 19.54
C ILE A 35 -12.86 10.69 20.32
N PRO A 36 -14.05 10.03 20.40
CA PRO A 36 -15.17 10.57 21.17
C PRO A 36 -14.90 10.65 22.69
N THR A 37 -13.91 9.90 23.19
CA THR A 37 -13.64 9.71 24.62
C THR A 37 -12.44 10.51 25.13
N LEU A 38 -11.46 10.85 24.26
CA LEU A 38 -10.17 11.43 24.65
C LEU A 38 -10.07 12.96 24.55
N GLY A 39 -11.09 13.65 24.05
CA GLY A 39 -11.16 15.12 24.10
C GLY A 39 -9.94 15.84 23.50
N THR A 40 -9.79 15.80 22.18
CA THR A 40 -9.01 16.74 21.31
C THR A 40 -7.58 17.17 21.66
N GLU A 41 -6.94 16.74 22.74
CA GLU A 41 -5.54 17.08 23.03
C GLU A 41 -4.62 15.92 22.62
N ASN A 42 -4.46 15.72 21.31
CA ASN A 42 -3.53 14.73 20.76
C ASN A 42 -2.11 15.31 20.67
N ILE A 43 -1.18 14.72 21.41
CA ILE A 43 0.26 15.06 21.44
C ILE A 43 0.96 14.83 20.08
N PHE A 44 0.32 14.12 19.14
CA PHE A 44 0.89 13.68 17.86
C PHE A 44 0.03 14.04 16.62
N GLY A 45 -0.67 15.17 16.65
CA GLY A 45 -1.51 15.61 15.54
C GLY A 45 -2.77 14.74 15.34
N PRO A 46 -3.56 15.00 14.28
CA PRO A 46 -4.88 14.41 14.09
C PRO A 46 -4.87 12.94 13.63
N ILE A 47 -3.71 12.37 13.28
CA ILE A 47 -3.53 10.93 13.01
C ILE A 47 -2.15 10.51 13.55
N ASN A 48 -2.11 9.74 14.63
CA ASN A 48 -0.87 9.16 15.15
C ASN A 48 -0.64 7.74 14.61
N ASP A 49 -0.43 7.63 13.30
CA ASP A 49 -0.16 6.33 12.66
C ASP A 49 1.19 6.31 11.95
N PHE A 50 2.26 6.17 12.74
CA PHE A 50 3.62 5.95 12.23
C PHE A 50 3.72 4.68 11.34
N THR A 51 2.82 3.71 11.52
CA THR A 51 2.87 2.46 10.76
C THR A 51 2.48 2.65 9.28
N SER A 52 1.66 3.66 8.98
CA SER A 52 1.39 4.10 7.60
C SER A 52 2.63 4.64 6.87
N ILE A 53 3.55 5.28 7.59
CA ILE A 53 4.82 5.77 7.02
C ILE A 53 5.75 4.58 6.75
N VAL A 54 5.89 3.67 7.72
CA VAL A 54 6.67 2.44 7.59
C VAL A 54 6.18 1.60 6.41
N LEU A 55 4.86 1.52 6.21
CA LEU A 55 4.23 0.85 5.07
C LEU A 55 4.69 1.38 3.72
N ALA A 56 4.69 2.70 3.54
CA ALA A 56 5.11 3.34 2.31
C ALA A 56 6.57 2.99 1.95
N PHE A 57 7.47 3.05 2.94
CA PHE A 57 8.89 2.76 2.72
C PHE A 57 9.16 1.26 2.49
N LEU A 58 8.54 0.37 3.25
CA LEU A 58 8.70 -1.07 3.03
C LEU A 58 8.05 -1.51 1.71
N GLY A 59 6.92 -0.91 1.34
CA GLY A 59 6.25 -1.12 0.05
C GLY A 59 7.15 -0.76 -1.14
N ALA A 60 7.97 0.29 -1.03
CA ALA A 60 8.96 0.65 -2.05
C ALA A 60 10.01 -0.44 -2.27
N PHE A 61 10.49 -1.08 -1.18
CA PHE A 61 11.46 -2.17 -1.28
C PHE A 61 10.87 -3.39 -1.98
N VAL A 62 9.62 -3.74 -1.66
CA VAL A 62 8.89 -4.83 -2.32
C VAL A 62 8.67 -4.54 -3.81
N ALA A 63 8.26 -3.30 -4.15
CA ALA A 63 8.09 -2.87 -5.54
C ALA A 63 9.40 -3.00 -6.32
N TYR A 64 10.52 -2.58 -5.74
CA TYR A 64 11.83 -2.70 -6.38
C TYR A 64 12.28 -4.17 -6.54
N ALA A 65 11.97 -5.06 -5.60
CA ALA A 65 12.25 -6.48 -5.76
C ALA A 65 11.42 -7.12 -6.90
N LEU A 66 10.17 -6.68 -7.06
CA LEU A 66 9.32 -7.06 -8.19
C LEU A 66 9.88 -6.52 -9.51
N TYR A 67 10.33 -5.26 -9.55
CA TYR A 67 11.01 -4.69 -10.72
C TYR A 67 12.10 -5.61 -11.27
N LEU A 68 13.07 -5.98 -10.42
CA LEU A 68 14.20 -6.82 -10.81
C LEU A 68 13.78 -8.22 -11.28
N SER A 69 12.61 -8.68 -10.82
CA SER A 69 12.04 -9.98 -11.21
C SER A 69 11.33 -9.93 -12.57
N VAL A 70 10.89 -8.74 -13.00
CA VAL A 70 10.01 -8.53 -14.17
C VAL A 70 10.74 -7.86 -15.33
N GLU A 71 11.71 -6.99 -15.05
CA GLU A 71 12.36 -6.11 -16.04
C GLU A 71 12.88 -6.89 -17.26
N LYS A 72 13.39 -8.10 -17.06
CA LYS A 72 13.91 -8.95 -18.13
C LYS A 72 12.85 -9.45 -19.11
N GLN A 73 11.60 -9.56 -18.66
CA GLN A 73 10.48 -10.06 -19.46
C GLN A 73 9.71 -8.91 -20.11
N SER A 74 9.52 -7.81 -19.37
CA SER A 74 8.78 -6.64 -19.87
C SER A 74 9.32 -5.34 -19.29
N PRO A 75 10.41 -4.78 -19.86
CA PRO A 75 11.15 -3.66 -19.25
C PRO A 75 10.33 -2.37 -19.17
N GLY A 76 9.49 -2.07 -20.18
CA GLY A 76 8.64 -0.87 -20.18
C GLY A 76 7.60 -0.90 -19.06
N PRO A 77 6.68 -1.87 -19.04
CA PRO A 77 5.68 -2.02 -17.98
C PRO A 77 6.28 -2.16 -16.58
N ALA A 78 7.42 -2.84 -16.43
CA ALA A 78 8.12 -2.97 -15.15
C ALA A 78 8.58 -1.60 -14.62
N LYS A 79 9.25 -0.80 -15.47
CA LYS A 79 9.74 0.54 -15.10
C LYS A 79 8.57 1.45 -14.73
N ILE A 80 7.56 1.54 -15.59
CA ILE A 80 6.41 2.41 -15.35
C ILE A 80 5.66 1.96 -14.09
N GLY A 81 5.40 0.66 -13.94
CA GLY A 81 4.67 0.13 -12.80
C GLY A 81 5.36 0.42 -11.47
N VAL A 82 6.69 0.23 -11.41
CA VAL A 82 7.48 0.53 -10.20
C VAL A 82 7.56 2.02 -9.94
N THR A 83 7.75 2.86 -10.96
CA THR A 83 7.71 4.31 -10.80
C THR A 83 6.38 4.78 -10.22
N LEU A 84 5.24 4.27 -10.72
CA LEU A 84 3.92 4.60 -10.19
C LEU A 84 3.75 4.13 -8.74
N MET A 85 4.20 2.91 -8.40
CA MET A 85 4.19 2.42 -7.02
C MET A 85 5.05 3.27 -6.09
N LEU A 86 6.25 3.68 -6.53
CA LEU A 86 7.15 4.50 -5.73
C LEU A 86 6.57 5.90 -5.51
N ILE A 87 6.06 6.53 -6.56
CA ILE A 87 5.40 7.85 -6.45
C ILE A 87 4.18 7.74 -5.53
N GLY A 88 3.32 6.73 -5.72
CA GLY A 88 2.15 6.51 -4.88
C GLY A 88 2.51 6.32 -3.41
N ASN A 89 3.50 5.47 -3.11
CA ASN A 89 3.99 5.27 -1.74
C ASN A 89 4.63 6.53 -1.16
N LEU A 90 5.42 7.29 -1.93
CA LEU A 90 6.04 8.53 -1.46
C LEU A 90 4.99 9.60 -1.14
N ILE A 91 3.96 9.73 -1.98
CA ILE A 91 2.82 10.61 -1.74
C ILE A 91 2.16 10.21 -0.42
N LEU A 92 1.79 8.93 -0.27
CA LEU A 92 1.18 8.42 0.96
C LEU A 92 2.05 8.67 2.20
N GLY A 93 3.33 8.31 2.15
CA GLY A 93 4.24 8.47 3.28
C GLY A 93 4.48 9.93 3.66
N THR A 94 4.65 10.82 2.67
CA THR A 94 4.84 12.26 2.90
C THR A 94 3.61 12.86 3.55
N ILE A 95 2.43 12.59 2.99
CA ILE A 95 1.17 13.12 3.51
C ILE A 95 0.91 12.63 4.94
N GLN A 96 1.11 11.34 5.20
CA GLN A 96 0.95 10.78 6.54
C GLN A 96 1.96 11.37 7.53
N THR A 97 3.18 11.67 7.09
CA THR A 97 4.18 12.38 7.91
C THR A 97 3.71 13.81 8.23
N LEU A 98 3.19 14.54 7.25
CA LEU A 98 2.68 15.90 7.46
C LEU A 98 1.48 15.92 8.42
N PHE A 99 0.64 14.88 8.43
CA PHE A 99 -0.44 14.74 9.42
C PHE A 99 0.06 14.46 10.83
N MET A 100 1.01 13.54 10.96
CA MET A 100 1.62 13.23 12.25
C MET A 100 2.28 14.47 12.88
N LEU A 101 2.80 15.38 12.05
CA LEU A 101 3.43 16.63 12.49
C LEU A 101 2.45 17.81 12.62
N ASP A 102 1.14 17.60 12.40
CA ASP A 102 0.10 18.63 12.43
C ASP A 102 0.38 19.84 11.49
N ILE A 103 1.12 19.59 10.40
CA ILE A 103 1.46 20.63 9.41
C ILE A 103 0.28 20.89 8.46
N VAL A 104 -0.55 19.87 8.24
CA VAL A 104 -1.66 19.92 7.28
C VAL A 104 -2.94 19.42 7.96
N PRO A 105 -4.09 20.12 7.78
CA PRO A 105 -5.35 19.70 8.39
C PRO A 105 -5.88 18.41 7.76
N LEU A 106 -6.55 17.57 8.57
CA LEU A 106 -7.12 16.29 8.14
C LEU A 106 -7.98 16.38 6.87
N SER A 107 -8.62 17.54 6.63
CA SER A 107 -9.40 17.82 5.42
C SER A 107 -8.61 17.77 4.11
N ALA A 108 -7.27 17.86 4.15
CA ALA A 108 -6.42 17.67 2.98
C ALA A 108 -6.21 16.18 2.61
N THR A 109 -6.45 15.24 3.54
CA THR A 109 -6.39 13.77 3.27
C THR A 109 -7.38 13.38 2.17
N THR A 110 -8.52 14.06 2.19
CA THR A 110 -9.70 13.89 1.34
C THR A 110 -9.31 13.62 -0.11
N TYR A 111 -8.34 14.35 -0.65
CA TYR A 111 -7.97 14.20 -2.06
C TYR A 111 -6.66 13.45 -2.28
N THR A 112 -5.75 13.48 -1.30
CA THR A 112 -4.33 13.18 -1.53
C THR A 112 -3.95 11.75 -1.14
N GLY A 113 -4.54 11.19 -0.09
CA GLY A 113 -4.37 9.77 0.27
C GLY A 113 -4.92 8.81 -0.80
N PRO A 114 -6.18 8.98 -1.23
CA PRO A 114 -6.80 8.16 -2.27
C PRO A 114 -6.07 8.23 -3.63
N PHE A 115 -5.48 9.39 -3.96
CA PHE A 115 -4.64 9.55 -5.14
C PHE A 115 -3.36 8.69 -5.05
N GLY A 116 -2.70 8.68 -3.89
CA GLY A 116 -1.54 7.83 -3.63
C GLY A 116 -1.88 6.33 -3.71
N VAL A 117 -3.03 5.92 -3.16
CA VAL A 117 -3.54 4.53 -3.26
C VAL A 117 -3.81 4.15 -4.72
N ALA A 118 -4.43 5.04 -5.49
CA ALA A 118 -4.72 4.79 -6.91
C ALA A 118 -3.45 4.66 -7.75
N LEU A 119 -2.44 5.52 -7.53
CA LEU A 119 -1.15 5.40 -8.21
C LEU A 119 -0.43 4.10 -7.87
N ALA A 120 -0.42 3.71 -6.59
CA ALA A 120 0.12 2.42 -6.18
C ALA A 120 -0.63 1.24 -6.82
N GLY A 121 -1.97 1.30 -6.88
CA GLY A 121 -2.81 0.31 -7.55
C GLY A 121 -2.53 0.21 -9.05
N LEU A 122 -2.42 1.34 -9.76
CA LEU A 122 -2.04 1.36 -11.18
C LEU A 122 -0.66 0.75 -11.41
N GLY A 123 0.30 1.04 -10.53
CA GLY A 123 1.63 0.43 -10.58
C GLY A 123 1.59 -1.08 -10.43
N LEU A 124 0.79 -1.60 -9.49
CA LEU A 124 0.56 -3.04 -9.31
C LEU A 124 -0.10 -3.68 -10.55
N ILE A 125 -1.06 -3.00 -11.18
CA ILE A 125 -1.70 -3.48 -12.41
C ILE A 125 -0.68 -3.65 -13.54
N LEU A 126 0.21 -2.67 -13.74
CA LEU A 126 1.23 -2.77 -14.78
C LEU A 126 2.24 -3.89 -14.48
N LEU A 127 2.57 -4.10 -13.20
CA LEU A 127 3.47 -5.18 -12.78
C LEU A 127 2.83 -6.58 -12.92
N SER A 128 1.52 -6.76 -12.68
CA SER A 128 0.86 -8.07 -12.89
C SER A 128 0.96 -8.52 -14.33
N ARG A 129 0.66 -7.61 -15.26
CA ARG A 129 0.64 -7.90 -16.69
C ARG A 129 2.01 -8.30 -17.21
N ALA A 130 3.05 -7.83 -16.53
CA ALA A 130 4.42 -8.01 -16.92
C ALA A 130 5.05 -9.31 -16.38
N GLN A 131 4.40 -10.02 -15.44
CA GLN A 131 5.02 -11.13 -14.72
C GLN A 131 4.33 -12.48 -14.97
N SER A 132 4.88 -13.25 -15.92
CA SER A 132 4.39 -14.60 -16.24
C SER A 132 4.76 -15.66 -15.18
N SER A 133 5.71 -15.34 -14.30
CA SER A 133 6.23 -16.27 -13.28
C SER A 133 5.44 -16.28 -11.97
N LEU A 134 4.45 -15.40 -11.81
CA LEU A 134 3.57 -15.41 -10.63
C LEU A 134 2.42 -16.39 -10.87
N SER A 135 2.02 -17.11 -9.81
CA SER A 135 0.83 -17.96 -9.88
C SER A 135 -0.41 -17.13 -10.24
N THR A 136 -1.31 -17.69 -11.05
CA THR A 136 -2.57 -17.04 -11.44
C THR A 136 -3.37 -16.56 -10.24
N ARG A 137 -3.33 -17.31 -9.13
CA ARG A 137 -3.97 -16.92 -7.86
C ARG A 137 -3.40 -15.62 -7.31
N LEU A 138 -2.08 -15.45 -7.28
CA LEU A 138 -1.44 -14.24 -6.77
C LEU A 138 -1.74 -13.03 -7.68
N VAL A 139 -1.74 -13.24 -8.99
CA VAL A 139 -2.11 -12.20 -9.96
C VAL A 139 -3.55 -11.73 -9.72
N ARG A 140 -4.51 -12.65 -9.53
CA ARG A 140 -5.90 -12.29 -9.21
C ARG A 140 -6.03 -11.47 -7.93
N ILE A 141 -5.34 -11.88 -6.85
CA ILE A 141 -5.34 -11.12 -5.58
C ILE A 141 -4.77 -9.72 -5.79
N MET A 142 -3.69 -9.58 -6.57
CA MET A 142 -3.11 -8.27 -6.90
C MET A 142 -4.08 -7.37 -7.66
N TRP A 143 -4.82 -7.92 -8.63
CA TRP A 143 -5.85 -7.17 -9.36
C TRP A 143 -6.96 -6.69 -8.45
N ILE A 144 -7.46 -7.55 -7.55
CA ILE A 144 -8.51 -7.16 -6.59
C ILE A 144 -8.01 -6.04 -5.67
N ALA A 145 -6.79 -6.16 -5.15
CA ALA A 145 -6.16 -5.10 -4.34
C ALA A 145 -6.03 -3.80 -5.14
N ALA A 146 -5.46 -3.84 -6.34
CA ALA A 146 -5.29 -2.63 -7.15
C ALA A 146 -6.62 -1.96 -7.54
N THR A 147 -7.60 -2.75 -7.97
CA THR A 147 -8.92 -2.23 -8.37
C THR A 147 -9.68 -1.66 -7.17
N SER A 148 -9.65 -2.32 -6.01
CA SER A 148 -10.29 -1.76 -4.80
C SER A 148 -9.66 -0.44 -4.38
N GLY A 149 -8.34 -0.28 -4.50
CA GLY A 149 -7.67 1.00 -4.26
C GLY A 149 -8.14 2.13 -5.19
N ILE A 150 -8.33 1.83 -6.48
CA ILE A 150 -8.90 2.78 -7.45
C ILE A 150 -10.38 3.08 -7.13
N LEU A 151 -11.15 2.06 -6.71
CA LEU A 151 -12.56 2.23 -6.34
C LEU A 151 -12.74 3.08 -5.07
N VAL A 152 -11.80 3.05 -4.13
CA VAL A 152 -11.78 4.00 -2.99
C VAL A 152 -11.75 5.45 -3.50
N LEU A 153 -10.84 5.75 -4.43
CA LEU A 153 -10.72 7.09 -5.02
C LEU A 153 -12.03 7.50 -5.72
N LEU A 154 -12.57 6.61 -6.57
CA LEU A 154 -13.81 6.89 -7.30
C LEU A 154 -15.01 7.06 -6.38
N ALA A 155 -15.14 6.21 -5.35
CA ALA A 155 -16.21 6.31 -4.37
C ALA A 155 -16.17 7.65 -3.63
N GLY A 156 -14.99 8.09 -3.19
CA GLY A 156 -14.85 9.36 -2.49
C GLY A 156 -15.12 10.58 -3.39
N LEU A 157 -14.69 10.53 -4.65
CA LEU A 157 -14.95 11.60 -5.62
C LEU A 157 -16.44 11.71 -5.99
N ILE A 158 -17.16 10.59 -6.09
CA ILE A 158 -18.57 10.58 -6.54
C ILE A 158 -19.53 10.80 -5.38
N THR A 159 -19.29 10.14 -4.24
CA THR A 159 -20.25 10.05 -3.12
C THR A 159 -19.84 10.84 -1.89
N GLY A 160 -18.68 11.49 -1.91
CA GLY A 160 -18.04 12.09 -0.74
C GLY A 160 -17.23 11.06 0.05
N TRP A 161 -16.24 11.54 0.78
CA TRP A 161 -15.24 10.71 1.46
C TRP A 161 -15.78 10.02 2.70
N ASP A 162 -16.82 10.58 3.31
CA ASP A 162 -17.50 10.04 4.48
C ASP A 162 -18.53 8.95 4.13
N SER A 163 -18.60 8.52 2.87
CA SER A 163 -19.56 7.51 2.44
C SER A 163 -19.17 6.09 2.92
N GLY A 164 -20.18 5.25 3.10
CA GLY A 164 -19.95 3.84 3.40
C GLY A 164 -19.17 3.11 2.29
N LEU A 165 -19.23 3.58 1.05
CA LEU A 165 -18.54 2.96 -0.09
C LEU A 165 -17.03 3.15 -0.02
N THR A 166 -16.54 4.34 0.36
CA THR A 166 -15.12 4.61 0.59
C THR A 166 -14.55 3.67 1.66
N SER A 167 -15.32 3.45 2.73
CA SER A 167 -14.95 2.53 3.81
C SER A 167 -14.91 1.07 3.36
N ILE A 168 -15.92 0.61 2.61
CA ILE A 168 -15.99 -0.77 2.09
C ILE A 168 -14.81 -1.05 1.16
N PHE A 169 -14.58 -0.18 0.16
CA PHE A 169 -13.47 -0.39 -0.77
C PHE A 169 -12.11 -0.26 -0.09
N GLY A 170 -11.99 0.56 0.96
CA GLY A 170 -10.79 0.68 1.78
C GLY A 170 -10.48 -0.62 2.53
N LEU A 171 -11.48 -1.25 3.13
CA LEU A 171 -11.33 -2.55 3.79
C LEU A 171 -10.95 -3.66 2.80
N VAL A 172 -11.60 -3.71 1.64
CA VAL A 172 -11.25 -4.66 0.57
C VAL A 172 -9.79 -4.44 0.15
N TYR A 173 -9.37 -3.20 -0.06
CA TYR A 173 -7.99 -2.87 -0.41
C TYR A 173 -7.01 -3.42 0.62
N ILE A 174 -7.24 -3.18 1.91
CA ILE A 174 -6.35 -3.63 2.99
C ILE A 174 -6.22 -5.16 3.03
N VAL A 175 -7.34 -5.88 2.97
CA VAL A 175 -7.35 -7.35 3.05
C VAL A 175 -6.57 -7.96 1.87
N PHE A 176 -6.88 -7.51 0.66
CA PHE A 176 -6.27 -8.08 -0.54
C PHE A 176 -4.82 -7.62 -0.73
N ASN A 177 -4.46 -6.40 -0.32
CA ASN A 177 -3.07 -5.94 -0.32
C ASN A 177 -2.22 -6.76 0.67
N THR A 178 -2.75 -7.05 1.86
CA THR A 178 -2.07 -7.91 2.86
C THR A 178 -1.87 -9.32 2.33
N ALA A 179 -2.93 -9.95 1.80
CA ALA A 179 -2.86 -11.29 1.22
C ALA A 179 -1.86 -11.35 0.05
N TRP A 180 -1.80 -10.29 -0.74
CA TRP A 180 -0.84 -10.16 -1.83
C TRP A 180 0.60 -10.07 -1.32
N LEU A 181 0.89 -9.19 -0.36
CA LEU A 181 2.22 -9.03 0.25
C LEU A 181 2.74 -10.34 0.84
N VAL A 182 1.89 -11.07 1.58
CA VAL A 182 2.24 -12.41 2.10
C VAL A 182 2.57 -13.39 0.98
N GLY A 183 1.77 -13.40 -0.09
CA GLY A 183 1.99 -14.25 -1.25
C GLY A 183 3.31 -13.92 -1.99
N VAL A 184 3.62 -12.64 -2.16
CA VAL A 184 4.89 -12.17 -2.73
C VAL A 184 6.06 -12.54 -1.83
N GLY A 185 5.91 -12.39 -0.51
CA GLY A 185 6.92 -12.79 0.47
C GLY A 185 7.27 -14.26 0.37
N ARG A 186 6.27 -15.14 0.26
CA ARG A 186 6.47 -16.59 0.04
C ARG A 186 7.17 -16.89 -1.28
N TYR A 187 6.79 -16.21 -2.35
CA TYR A 187 7.42 -16.37 -3.66
C TYR A 187 8.91 -16.01 -3.63
N PHE A 188 9.28 -14.89 -2.99
CA PHE A 188 10.69 -14.51 -2.87
C PHE A 188 11.49 -15.45 -1.95
N ALA A 189 10.90 -15.93 -0.85
CA ALA A 189 11.53 -16.93 0.00
C ALA A 189 11.83 -18.22 -0.76
N ALA A 190 10.88 -18.71 -1.57
CA ALA A 190 11.05 -19.92 -2.37
C ALA A 190 12.15 -19.79 -3.44
N LYS A 191 12.42 -18.58 -3.94
CA LYS A 191 13.50 -18.32 -4.90
C LYS A 191 14.86 -18.05 -4.26
N ALA A 192 14.92 -17.90 -2.94
CA ALA A 192 16.14 -17.61 -2.21
C ALA A 192 16.84 -18.87 -1.66
N GLY A 193 16.11 -19.99 -1.55
CA GLY A 193 16.64 -21.32 -1.22
C GLY A 193 17.11 -22.05 -2.47
#